data_AF-A0A1V3RKU9-F1
#
_entry.id   AF-A0A1V3RKU9-F1
#
_cell.length_a   1.000
_cell.length_b   1.000
_cell.length_c   1.000
_cell.angle_alpha   90.00
_cell.angle_beta   90.00
_cell.angle_gamma   90.00
#
_symmetry.space_group_name_H-M   'P 1'
#
loop_
_entity.id
_entity.type
_entity.pdbx_description
1 polymer ?
#
loop_
_entity_poly.entity_id
_entity_poly.type
_entity_poly.pdbx_seq_one_letter_code
_entity_poly.pdbx_strand_id
1 'polypeptide(L)'
;MGLTKPSKIILLKCAILGTMLFSSLAVVYHVRWLIAFLLSSAQNHVPSGQQPLIWFCVQILSNATFLAVGYFMLSLFDRYKQRNYFDDYSLKVLNGVIHSCFFLAILGVIKLASSEFYPLPLDEYKSIWGTLNLMTFLLIDVVTFKEPQTMYLLIAIILWAVKQFSIKAIAIKSENEAII
;
A
#
# COMPACT_ATOMS: atom_id res chain seq x y z
N MET A 1 25.23 -26.80 -6.63
CA MET A 1 24.88 -25.69 -5.71
C MET A 1 24.99 -24.39 -6.50
N GLY A 2 23.87 -23.91 -7.05
CA GLY A 2 23.86 -22.70 -7.89
C GLY A 2 23.93 -21.44 -7.04
N LEU A 3 25.10 -20.81 -7.00
CA LEU A 3 25.27 -19.46 -6.48
C LEU A 3 24.47 -18.49 -7.36
N THR A 4 23.21 -18.22 -7.00
CA THR A 4 22.50 -17.06 -7.54
C THR A 4 23.31 -15.82 -7.22
N LYS A 5 23.86 -15.16 -8.25
CA LYS A 5 24.78 -14.02 -8.14
C LYS A 5 24.31 -13.02 -7.05
N PRO A 6 25.16 -12.69 -6.06
CA PRO A 6 24.80 -11.83 -4.92
C PRO A 6 24.33 -10.42 -5.32
N SER A 7 24.55 -9.97 -6.56
CA SER A 7 24.20 -8.63 -7.03
C SER A 7 22.71 -8.31 -6.98
N LYS A 8 21.82 -9.28 -7.28
CA LYS A 8 20.37 -9.01 -7.39
C LYS A 8 19.70 -8.83 -6.03
N ILE A 9 20.07 -9.67 -5.05
CA ILE A 9 19.49 -9.60 -3.70
C ILE A 9 19.96 -8.34 -2.98
N ILE A 10 21.24 -7.98 -3.14
CA ILE A 10 21.79 -6.74 -2.58
C ILE A 10 21.08 -5.53 -3.19
N LEU A 11 20.91 -5.49 -4.52
CA LEU A 11 20.19 -4.42 -5.19
C LEU A 11 18.76 -4.28 -4.65
N LEU A 12 18.05 -5.38 -4.45
CA LEU A 12 16.69 -5.37 -3.91
C LEU A 12 16.65 -4.88 -2.46
N LYS A 13 17.59 -5.31 -1.61
CA LYS A 13 17.72 -4.78 -0.24
C LYS A 13 18.01 -3.29 -0.23
N CYS A 14 18.91 -2.81 -1.10
CA CYS A 14 19.19 -1.39 -1.26
C CYS A 14 17.96 -0.60 -1.72
N ALA A 15 17.19 -1.15 -2.66
CA ALA A 15 15.95 -0.54 -3.12
C ALA A 15 14.93 -0.42 -1.97
N ILE A 16 14.74 -1.49 -1.18
CA ILE A 16 13.84 -1.47 -0.01
C ILE A 16 14.29 -0.42 1.01
N LEU A 17 15.57 -0.40 1.36
CA LEU A 17 16.12 0.57 2.30
C LEU A 17 16.00 2.01 1.78
N GLY A 18 16.23 2.22 0.48
CA GLY A 18 16.02 3.50 -0.19
C GLY A 18 14.56 3.94 -0.08
N THR A 19 13.61 3.07 -0.43
CA THR A 19 12.17 3.34 -0.30
C THR A 19 11.79 3.68 1.14
N MET A 20 12.33 2.95 2.13
CA MET A 20 12.08 3.25 3.54
C MET A 20 12.64 4.62 3.93
N LEU A 21 13.83 4.98 3.48
CA LEU A 21 14.44 6.29 3.76
C LEU A 21 13.65 7.44 3.13
N PHE A 22 13.21 7.29 1.88
CA PHE A 22 12.35 8.30 1.24
C PHE A 22 10.99 8.40 1.93
N SER A 23 10.41 7.26 2.34
CA SER A 23 9.13 7.24 3.05
C SER A 23 9.24 7.91 4.43
N SER A 24 10.33 7.69 5.17
CA SER A 24 10.53 8.33 6.48
C SER A 24 10.70 9.85 6.35
N LEU A 25 11.48 10.31 5.37
CA LEU A 25 11.61 11.74 5.04
C LEU A 25 10.25 12.35 4.65
N ALA A 26 9.46 11.64 3.83
CA ALA A 26 8.13 12.08 3.43
C ALA A 26 7.18 12.20 4.64
N VAL A 27 7.18 11.23 5.57
CA VAL A 27 6.38 11.34 6.81
C VAL A 27 6.75 12.60 7.59
N VAL A 28 8.05 12.85 7.82
CA VAL A 28 8.51 14.04 8.55
C VAL A 28 8.08 15.32 7.83
N TYR A 29 8.24 15.36 6.49
CA TYR A 29 7.82 16.49 5.67
C TYR A 29 6.32 16.76 5.80
N HIS A 30 5.47 15.76 5.60
CA HIS A 30 4.02 15.94 5.65
C HIS A 30 3.51 16.23 7.06
N VAL A 31 4.10 15.65 8.11
CA VAL A 31 3.75 15.98 9.50
C VAL A 31 4.10 17.44 9.81
N ARG A 32 5.28 17.91 9.41
CA ARG A 32 5.68 19.31 9.60
C ARG A 32 4.69 20.27 8.96
N TRP A 33 4.27 19.99 7.74
CA TRP A 33 3.32 20.84 7.02
C TRP A 33 1.88 20.71 7.51
N LEU A 34 1.49 19.53 8.01
CA LEU A 34 0.22 19.36 8.71
C LEU A 34 0.16 20.24 9.96
N ILE A 35 1.22 20.26 10.77
CA ILE A 35 1.29 21.13 11.96
C ILE A 35 1.19 22.61 11.55
N ALA A 36 1.93 23.02 10.52
CA ALA A 36 1.85 24.39 10.01
C ALA A 36 0.43 24.75 9.55
N PHE A 37 -0.24 23.85 8.81
CA PHE A 37 -1.62 24.02 8.39
C PHE A 37 -2.58 24.16 9.59
N LEU A 38 -2.42 23.34 10.63
CA LEU A 38 -3.27 23.42 11.84
C LEU A 38 -3.08 24.72 12.63
N LEU A 39 -1.90 25.35 12.55
CA LEU A 39 -1.58 26.58 13.29
C LEU A 39 -1.95 27.86 12.54
N SER A 40 -1.77 27.89 11.22
CA SER A 40 -1.91 29.12 10.42
C SER A 40 -2.88 29.02 9.25
N SER A 41 -3.57 27.88 9.08
CA SER A 41 -4.43 27.59 7.92
C SER A 41 -3.74 27.74 6.56
N ALA A 42 -2.40 27.74 6.53
CA ALA A 42 -1.64 27.87 5.29
C ALA A 42 -1.78 26.60 4.43
N GLN A 43 -2.17 26.77 3.16
CA GLN A 43 -2.45 25.65 2.23
C GLN A 43 -1.40 25.49 1.11
N ASN A 44 -0.25 26.16 1.21
CA ASN A 44 0.73 26.33 0.11
C ASN A 44 1.32 25.03 -0.49
N HIS A 45 1.06 23.88 0.13
CA HIS A 45 1.61 22.58 -0.26
C HIS A 45 0.55 21.54 -0.67
N VAL A 46 -0.74 21.90 -0.62
CA VAL A 46 -1.85 21.01 -0.99
C VAL A 46 -2.24 21.30 -2.44
N PRO A 47 -2.37 20.28 -3.31
CA PRO A 47 -2.88 20.49 -4.67
C PRO A 47 -4.26 21.14 -4.68
N SER A 48 -4.54 21.96 -5.71
CA SER A 48 -5.85 22.57 -5.90
C SER A 48 -6.94 21.50 -6.01
N GLY A 49 -8.11 21.76 -5.40
CA GLY A 49 -9.24 20.84 -5.42
C GLY A 49 -9.17 19.67 -4.44
N GLN A 50 -8.18 19.63 -3.55
CA GLN A 50 -8.08 18.59 -2.51
C GLN A 50 -8.30 19.18 -1.12
N GLN A 51 -9.02 18.46 -0.27
CA GLN A 51 -9.20 18.85 1.12
C GLN A 51 -7.87 18.68 1.89
N PRO A 52 -7.28 19.77 2.44
CA PRO A 52 -5.95 19.75 3.04
C PRO A 52 -5.74 18.66 4.09
N LEU A 53 -6.70 18.52 5.01
CA LEU A 53 -6.61 17.55 6.10
C LEU A 53 -6.54 16.11 5.58
N ILE A 54 -7.44 15.76 4.64
CA ILE A 54 -7.49 14.42 4.06
C ILE A 54 -6.21 14.14 3.27
N TRP A 55 -5.72 15.13 2.51
CA TRP A 55 -4.47 14.99 1.78
C TRP A 55 -3.29 14.68 2.70
N PHE A 56 -3.08 15.47 3.76
CA PHE A 56 -2.00 15.23 4.72
C PHE A 56 -2.13 13.86 5.39
N CYS A 57 -3.33 13.49 5.86
CA CYS A 57 -3.57 12.19 6.47
C CYS A 57 -3.24 11.04 5.51
N VAL A 58 -3.71 11.10 4.27
CA VAL A 58 -3.44 10.07 3.25
C VAL A 58 -1.94 9.96 2.96
N GLN A 59 -1.22 11.09 2.81
CA GLN A 59 0.22 11.06 2.56
C GLN A 59 0.99 10.46 3.74
N ILE A 60 0.68 10.86 4.97
CA ILE A 60 1.35 10.35 6.18
C ILE A 60 1.09 8.85 6.32
N LEU A 61 -0.17 8.41 6.23
CA LEU A 61 -0.54 7.01 6.39
C LEU A 61 0.01 6.13 5.26
N SER A 62 0.04 6.63 4.03
CA SER A 62 0.63 5.89 2.90
C SER A 62 2.13 5.65 3.12
N ASN A 63 2.87 6.69 3.50
CA ASN A 63 4.30 6.57 3.76
C ASN A 63 4.61 5.72 5.00
N ALA A 64 3.81 5.82 6.07
CA ALA A 64 3.92 4.93 7.22
C ALA A 64 3.68 3.46 6.83
N THR A 65 2.75 3.21 5.91
CA THR A 65 2.49 1.87 5.38
C THR A 65 3.68 1.35 4.57
N PHE A 66 4.33 2.18 3.75
CA PHE A 66 5.55 1.78 3.04
C PHE A 66 6.70 1.42 3.98
N LEU A 67 6.84 2.12 5.11
CA LEU A 67 7.81 1.75 6.15
C LEU A 67 7.51 0.36 6.73
N ALA A 68 6.24 0.07 7.04
CA ALA A 68 5.83 -1.23 7.55
C ALA A 68 6.06 -2.36 6.53
N VAL A 69 5.70 -2.14 5.25
CA VAL A 69 5.95 -3.11 4.17
C VAL A 69 7.44 -3.33 3.96
N GLY A 70 8.25 -2.28 3.99
CA GLY A 70 9.70 -2.38 3.89
C GLY A 70 10.30 -3.25 5.01
N TYR A 71 9.83 -3.05 6.25
CA TYR A 71 10.21 -3.89 7.38
C TYR A 71 9.80 -5.37 7.19
N PHE A 72 8.55 -5.62 6.75
CA PHE A 72 8.07 -6.97 6.45
C PHE A 72 8.92 -7.66 5.37
N MET A 73 9.27 -6.96 4.31
CA MET A 73 10.11 -7.48 3.23
C MET A 73 11.52 -7.83 3.72
N LEU A 74 12.16 -6.95 4.50
CA LEU A 74 13.48 -7.24 5.09
C LEU A 74 13.44 -8.46 6.02
N SER A 75 12.41 -8.55 6.87
CA SER A 75 12.20 -9.70 7.75
C SER A 75 12.07 -11.00 6.95
N LEU A 76 11.34 -10.98 5.83
CA LEU A 76 11.18 -12.13 4.95
C LEU A 76 12.50 -12.56 4.29
N PHE A 77 13.34 -11.61 3.86
CA PHE A 77 14.67 -11.91 3.31
C PHE A 77 15.58 -12.59 4.33
N ASP A 78 15.62 -12.07 5.55
CA ASP A 78 16.51 -12.60 6.58
C ASP A 78 16.04 -13.99 7.03
N ARG A 79 14.73 -14.21 7.11
CA ARG A 79 14.13 -15.52 7.36
C ARG A 79 14.46 -16.53 6.27
N TYR A 80 14.29 -16.14 5.00
CA TYR A 80 14.58 -17.02 3.86
C TYR A 80 16.06 -17.38 3.80
N LYS A 81 16.97 -16.43 4.09
CA LYS A 81 18.41 -16.70 4.16
C LYS A 81 18.77 -17.73 5.25
N GLN A 82 18.04 -17.73 6.37
CA GLN A 82 18.28 -18.66 7.48
C GLN A 82 17.73 -20.06 7.20
N ARG A 83 16.52 -20.15 6.60
CA ARG A 83 15.77 -21.42 6.47
C ARG A 83 15.89 -22.06 5.10
N ASN A 84 16.20 -21.30 4.03
CA ASN A 84 16.17 -21.72 2.62
C ASN A 84 14.79 -22.22 2.10
N TYR A 85 13.71 -22.04 2.86
CA TYR A 85 12.35 -22.34 2.44
C TYR A 85 11.35 -21.36 3.07
N PHE A 86 10.14 -21.30 2.49
CA PHE A 86 9.02 -20.53 3.04
C PHE A 86 8.34 -21.33 4.17
N ASP A 87 8.26 -20.75 5.36
CA ASP A 87 7.59 -21.32 6.52
C ASP A 87 6.27 -20.57 6.84
N ASP A 88 5.55 -21.03 7.86
CA ASP A 88 4.31 -20.38 8.32
C ASP A 88 4.51 -18.91 8.70
N TYR A 89 5.71 -18.54 9.15
CA TYR A 89 6.04 -17.15 9.45
C TYR A 89 6.12 -16.32 8.17
N SER A 90 6.76 -16.82 7.11
CA SER A 90 6.74 -16.15 5.81
C SER A 90 5.32 -15.92 5.28
N LEU A 91 4.40 -16.86 5.52
CA LEU A 91 2.97 -16.68 5.18
C LEU A 91 2.29 -15.59 6.02
N LYS A 92 2.62 -15.48 7.32
CA LYS A 92 2.13 -14.39 8.18
C LYS A 92 2.62 -13.02 7.70
N VAL A 93 3.89 -12.93 7.32
CA VAL A 93 4.48 -11.71 6.76
C VAL A 93 3.78 -11.33 5.44
N LEU A 94 3.56 -12.31 4.56
CA LEU A 94 2.83 -12.10 3.29
C LEU A 94 1.39 -11.60 3.54
N ASN A 95 0.69 -12.13 4.55
CA ASN A 95 -0.60 -11.57 4.98
C ASN A 95 -0.48 -10.11 5.41
N GLY A 96 0.53 -9.75 6.21
CA GLY A 96 0.76 -8.37 6.62
C GLY A 96 0.85 -7.44 5.41
N VAL A 97 1.62 -7.84 4.39
CA VAL A 97 1.78 -7.07 3.15
C VAL A 97 0.48 -6.97 2.36
N ILE A 98 -0.30 -8.05 2.25
CA ILE A 98 -1.62 -8.02 1.60
C ILE A 98 -2.54 -7.01 2.29
N HIS A 99 -2.61 -7.02 3.63
CA HIS A 99 -3.42 -6.05 4.38
C HIS A 99 -2.93 -4.62 4.18
N SER A 100 -1.61 -4.41 4.16
CA SER A 100 -1.02 -3.09 3.83
C SER A 100 -1.43 -2.61 2.44
N CYS A 101 -1.45 -3.49 1.43
CA CYS A 101 -1.90 -3.15 0.09
C CYS A 101 -3.39 -2.79 0.04
N PHE A 102 -4.26 -3.53 0.74
CA PHE A 102 -5.67 -3.17 0.88
C PHE A 102 -5.86 -1.81 1.57
N PHE A 103 -5.11 -1.57 2.64
CA PHE A 103 -5.15 -0.30 3.36
C PHE A 103 -4.75 0.87 2.46
N LEU A 104 -3.67 0.72 1.66
CA LEU A 104 -3.26 1.72 0.67
C LEU A 104 -4.36 1.98 -0.37
N ALA A 105 -5.01 0.93 -0.87
CA ALA A 105 -6.11 1.09 -1.82
C ALA A 105 -7.28 1.88 -1.21
N ILE A 106 -7.65 1.60 0.04
CA ILE A 106 -8.69 2.33 0.76
C ILE A 106 -8.32 3.81 0.92
N LEU A 107 -7.06 4.11 1.27
CA LEU A 107 -6.58 5.50 1.35
C LEU A 107 -6.67 6.21 -0.01
N GLY A 108 -6.37 5.52 -1.10
CA GLY A 108 -6.54 6.03 -2.47
C GLY A 108 -7.99 6.37 -2.79
N VAL A 109 -8.93 5.49 -2.45
CA VAL A 109 -10.37 5.73 -2.62
C VAL A 109 -10.84 6.92 -1.79
N ILE A 110 -10.40 7.04 -0.53
CA ILE A 110 -10.74 8.18 0.33
C ILE A 110 -10.23 9.49 -0.27
N LYS A 111 -9.00 9.50 -0.79
CA LYS A 111 -8.42 10.68 -1.45
C LYS A 111 -9.23 11.08 -2.68
N LEU A 112 -9.54 10.13 -3.56
CA LEU A 112 -10.38 10.35 -4.75
C LEU A 112 -11.75 10.89 -4.40
N ALA A 113 -12.44 10.24 -3.45
CA ALA A 113 -13.73 10.71 -2.97
C ALA A 113 -13.65 12.16 -2.49
N SER A 114 -12.66 12.49 -1.66
CA SER A 114 -12.51 13.84 -1.14
C SER A 114 -12.24 14.90 -2.22
N SER A 115 -11.52 14.56 -3.29
CA SER A 115 -11.25 15.50 -4.38
C SER A 115 -12.46 15.74 -5.27
N GLU A 116 -13.31 14.73 -5.47
CA GLU A 116 -14.53 14.85 -6.29
C GLU A 116 -15.68 15.51 -5.50
N PHE A 117 -15.71 15.38 -4.17
CA PHE A 117 -16.69 16.06 -3.31
C PHE A 117 -16.41 17.57 -3.14
N TYR A 118 -15.14 18.00 -3.16
CA TYR A 118 -14.76 19.37 -2.88
C TYR A 118 -15.32 20.43 -3.87
N PRO A 119 -15.44 20.17 -5.19
CA PRO A 119 -15.93 21.17 -6.14
C PRO A 119 -17.46 21.19 -6.35
N LEU A 120 -18.21 20.17 -5.91
CA LEU A 120 -19.63 20.03 -6.29
C LEU A 120 -20.59 20.55 -5.20
N PRO A 121 -21.63 21.34 -5.55
CA PRO A 121 -22.61 21.79 -4.58
C PRO A 121 -23.39 20.60 -4.01
N LEU A 122 -23.46 20.53 -2.66
CA LEU A 122 -24.07 19.44 -1.89
C LEU A 122 -25.52 19.11 -2.30
N ASP A 123 -26.22 20.06 -2.95
CA ASP A 123 -27.60 19.91 -3.39
C ASP A 123 -27.78 18.93 -4.57
N GLU A 124 -26.75 18.71 -5.40
CA GLU A 124 -26.82 17.73 -6.50
C GLU A 124 -26.80 16.27 -5.98
N TYR A 125 -26.16 16.05 -4.83
CA TYR A 125 -26.02 14.73 -4.20
C TYR A 125 -27.25 14.27 -3.40
N LYS A 126 -28.21 15.16 -3.15
CA LYS A 126 -29.47 14.79 -2.48
C LYS A 126 -30.36 13.89 -3.35
N SER A 127 -30.08 13.84 -4.65
CA SER A 127 -30.80 12.95 -5.58
C SER A 127 -30.14 11.57 -5.67
N ILE A 128 -30.96 10.52 -5.83
CA ILE A 128 -30.49 9.15 -6.08
C ILE A 128 -29.60 9.12 -7.33
N TRP A 129 -29.95 9.90 -8.36
CA TRP A 129 -29.16 10.04 -9.58
C TRP A 129 -27.77 10.63 -9.34
N GLY A 130 -27.66 11.68 -8.53
CA GLY A 130 -26.37 12.27 -8.15
C GLY A 130 -25.48 11.28 -7.38
N THR A 131 -26.07 10.48 -6.48
CA THR A 131 -25.33 9.45 -5.73
C THR A 131 -24.82 8.33 -6.64
N LEU A 132 -25.64 7.84 -7.57
CA LEU A 132 -25.23 6.80 -8.53
C LEU A 132 -24.16 7.31 -9.51
N ASN A 133 -24.26 8.56 -9.93
CA ASN A 133 -23.28 9.16 -10.83
C ASN A 133 -21.91 9.28 -10.13
N LEU A 134 -21.90 9.75 -8.88
CA LEU A 134 -20.70 9.80 -8.05
C LEU A 134 -20.05 8.43 -7.86
N MET A 135 -20.83 7.42 -7.50
CA MET A 135 -20.32 6.05 -7.33
C MET A 135 -19.72 5.51 -8.63
N THR A 136 -20.32 5.86 -9.77
CA THR A 136 -19.82 5.48 -11.09
C THR A 136 -18.50 6.17 -11.41
N PHE A 137 -18.39 7.48 -11.18
CA PHE A 137 -17.13 8.23 -11.35
C PHE A 137 -16.03 7.70 -10.44
N LEU A 138 -16.32 7.47 -9.16
CA LEU A 138 -15.35 6.89 -8.23
C LEU A 138 -14.90 5.50 -8.67
N LEU A 139 -15.82 4.67 -9.16
CA LEU A 139 -15.47 3.34 -9.65
C LEU A 139 -14.59 3.41 -10.91
N ILE A 140 -14.93 4.29 -11.86
CA ILE A 140 -14.11 4.52 -13.06
C ILE A 140 -12.72 5.02 -12.66
N ASP A 141 -12.61 6.01 -11.78
CA ASP A 141 -11.34 6.58 -11.34
C ASP A 141 -10.47 5.57 -10.58
N VAL A 142 -11.08 4.68 -9.80
CA VAL A 142 -10.40 3.58 -9.12
C VAL A 142 -9.89 2.55 -10.13
N VAL A 143 -10.73 2.14 -11.08
CA VAL A 143 -10.39 1.12 -12.10
C VAL A 143 -9.37 1.63 -13.12
N THR A 144 -9.41 2.93 -13.44
CA THR A 144 -8.45 3.57 -14.35
C THR A 144 -7.15 4.00 -13.64
N PHE A 145 -7.02 3.71 -12.35
CA PHE A 145 -5.84 4.02 -11.53
C PHE A 145 -5.46 5.50 -11.54
N LYS A 146 -6.45 6.40 -11.49
CA LYS A 146 -6.24 7.86 -11.43
C LYS A 146 -5.33 8.25 -10.26
N GLU A 147 -5.44 7.54 -9.13
CA GLU A 147 -4.51 7.64 -8.01
C GLU A 147 -3.62 6.39 -7.95
N PRO A 148 -2.27 6.52 -7.90
CA PRO A 148 -1.36 5.37 -7.84
C PRO A 148 -1.66 4.40 -6.70
N GLN A 149 -2.26 4.88 -5.60
CA GLN A 149 -2.64 4.08 -4.46
C GLN A 149 -3.68 3.01 -4.79
N THR A 150 -4.54 3.22 -5.78
CA THR A 150 -5.57 2.22 -6.13
C THR A 150 -4.98 1.00 -6.84
N MET A 151 -3.78 1.12 -7.43
CA MET A 151 -3.04 -0.03 -8.00
C MET A 151 -2.69 -1.08 -6.95
N TYR A 152 -2.58 -0.70 -5.68
CA TYR A 152 -2.29 -1.66 -4.61
C TYR A 152 -3.41 -2.68 -4.40
N LEU A 153 -4.63 -2.42 -4.86
CA LEU A 153 -5.69 -3.42 -4.88
C LEU A 153 -5.31 -4.60 -5.79
N LEU A 154 -4.80 -4.32 -6.99
CA LEU A 154 -4.35 -5.35 -7.92
C LEU A 154 -3.16 -6.13 -7.35
N ILE A 155 -2.21 -5.42 -6.73
CA ILE A 155 -1.06 -6.05 -6.07
C ILE A 155 -1.53 -6.96 -4.92
N ALA A 156 -2.50 -6.55 -4.12
CA ALA A 156 -3.06 -7.37 -3.05
C ALA A 156 -3.66 -8.67 -3.59
N ILE A 157 -4.41 -8.61 -4.70
CA ILE A 157 -5.00 -9.78 -5.36
C ILE A 157 -3.91 -10.73 -5.88
N ILE A 158 -2.86 -10.19 -6.53
CA ILE A 158 -1.73 -10.98 -7.02
C ILE A 158 -1.02 -11.67 -5.85
N LEU A 159 -0.70 -10.93 -4.78
CA LEU A 159 -0.05 -11.48 -3.59
C LEU A 159 -0.92 -12.53 -2.88
N TRP A 160 -2.24 -12.35 -2.87
CA TRP A 160 -3.16 -13.35 -2.37
C TRP A 160 -3.14 -14.62 -3.22
N ALA A 161 -3.12 -14.53 -4.54
CA ALA A 161 -2.98 -15.69 -5.42
C ALA A 161 -1.65 -16.42 -5.19
N VAL A 162 -0.54 -15.68 -5.06
CA VAL A 162 0.78 -16.24 -4.71
C VAL A 162 0.73 -16.95 -3.36
N LYS A 163 0.07 -16.37 -2.35
CA LYS A 163 -0.12 -17.01 -1.05
C LYS A 163 -0.85 -18.35 -1.17
N GLN A 164 -1.94 -18.43 -1.93
CA GLN A 164 -2.69 -19.69 -2.13
C GLN A 164 -1.80 -20.77 -2.75
N PHE A 165 -0.97 -20.39 -3.72
CA PHE A 165 0.00 -21.30 -4.32
C PHE A 165 1.05 -21.76 -3.30
N SER A 166 1.62 -20.85 -2.50
CA SER A 166 2.60 -21.19 -1.46
C SER A 166 2.05 -22.13 -0.40
N ILE A 167 0.80 -21.94 0.04
CA ILE A 167 0.15 -22.84 1.01
C ILE A 167 0.04 -24.26 0.45
N LYS A 168 -0.42 -24.41 -0.79
CA LYS A 168 -0.51 -25.73 -1.43
C LYS A 168 0.87 -26.37 -1.60
N ALA A 169 1.88 -25.60 -1.97
CA ALA A 169 3.24 -26.11 -2.12
C ALA A 169 3.83 -26.60 -0.78
N ILE A 170 3.58 -25.87 0.31
CA ILE A 170 4.00 -26.28 1.66
C ILE A 170 3.29 -27.57 2.10
N ALA A 171 1.99 -27.69 1.84
CA ALA A 171 1.22 -28.89 2.17
C ALA A 171 1.78 -30.13 1.43
N ILE A 172 1.98 -30.04 0.11
CA ILE A 172 2.56 -31.14 -0.69
C ILE A 172 3.96 -31.53 -0.18
N LYS A 173 4.78 -30.53 0.19
CA LYS A 173 6.09 -30.81 0.78
C LYS A 173 5.97 -31.58 2.10
N SER A 174 5.06 -31.17 2.98
CA SER A 174 4.86 -31.85 4.27
C SER A 174 4.32 -33.28 4.11
N GLU A 175 3.48 -33.53 3.11
CA GLU A 175 3.01 -34.89 2.78
C GLU A 175 4.17 -35.76 2.29
N ASN A 176 5.03 -35.24 1.41
CA ASN A 176 6.20 -35.96 0.91
C ASN A 176 7.23 -36.27 2.01
N GLU A 177 7.40 -35.37 2.97
CA GLU A 177 8.29 -35.59 4.13
C GLU A 177 7.69 -36.57 5.16
N ALA A 178 6.36 -36.75 5.19
CA ALA A 178 5.70 -37.71 6.09
C ALA A 178 5.66 -39.16 5.54
N ILE A 179 5.90 -39.34 4.24
CA ILE A 179 5.89 -40.64 3.57
C ILE A 179 7.28 -41.33 3.61
N ILE A 180 8.35 -40.57 3.86
CA ILE A 180 9.74 -41.06 3.99
C ILE A 180 10.04 -41.40 5.46
#